data_AF-A0A6A8M697-F1
#
_entry.id   AF-A0A6A8M697-F1
#
_cell.length_a   1.000
_cell.length_b   1.000
_cell.length_c   1.000
_cell.angle_alpha   90.00
_cell.angle_beta   90.00
_cell.angle_gamma   90.00
#
_symmetry.space_group_name_H-M   'P 1'
#
loop_
_entity.id
_entity.type
_entity.pdbx_description
1 polymer ?
#
loop_
_entity_poly.entity_id
_entity_poly.type
_entity_poly.pdbx_seq_one_letter_code
_entity_poly.pdbx_strand_id
1 'polypeptide(L)'
;MKSMKKILALCLVVATAVVVTSCGKNATPSDAVEAELKGIQTEEIKDLKKSMPNSLDSSYDKQWGDFLKKIQDFDYKVKNEKVSGKKATVTVTITTYDFGQAYQSTYDQIVNDAKSGSLTSSTDVTKYTYDLLFKNILGVKDKKYTKDVVINCKKNDDGEWTTDAQTNQNLLNALMGGMVEKIAAISGQQ
;
A
#
# COMPACT_ATOMS: atom_id res chain seq x y z
N MET A 1 -21.56 4.15 13.13
CA MET A 1 -21.10 2.74 13.00
C MET A 1 -21.40 2.06 11.66
N LYS A 2 -22.28 2.57 10.78
CA LYS A 2 -22.52 1.98 9.43
C LYS A 2 -21.53 2.46 8.36
N SER A 3 -20.89 3.60 8.58
CA SER A 3 -19.95 4.26 7.65
C SER A 3 -18.49 3.78 7.79
N MET A 4 -18.11 3.28 8.98
CA MET A 4 -16.74 2.83 9.26
C MET A 4 -16.42 1.46 8.62
N LYS A 5 -17.45 0.63 8.43
CA LYS A 5 -17.36 -0.61 7.64
C LYS A 5 -17.10 -0.38 6.15
N LYS A 6 -17.35 0.84 5.64
CA LYS A 6 -17.08 1.18 4.23
C LYS A 6 -15.60 1.47 3.97
N ILE A 7 -14.88 1.98 4.98
CA ILE A 7 -13.43 2.23 4.89
C ILE A 7 -12.65 0.90 4.89
N LEU A 8 -13.14 -0.10 5.64
CA LEU A 8 -12.64 -1.48 5.62
C LEU A 8 -13.10 -2.30 4.39
N ALA A 9 -14.07 -1.82 3.62
CA ALA A 9 -14.62 -2.51 2.44
C ALA A 9 -13.96 -2.11 1.11
N LEU A 10 -12.89 -1.31 1.15
CA LEU A 10 -12.12 -0.90 -0.03
C LEU A 10 -11.05 -1.95 -0.43
N CYS A 11 -11.40 -3.24 -0.36
CA CYS A 11 -10.53 -4.36 -0.77
C CYS A 11 -11.20 -5.33 -1.75
N LEU A 12 -12.28 -4.93 -2.43
CA LEU A 12 -12.98 -5.81 -3.37
C LEU A 12 -12.84 -5.33 -4.82
N VAL A 13 -11.86 -5.94 -5.48
CA VAL A 13 -11.85 -6.38 -6.89
C VAL A 13 -12.13 -5.31 -7.94
N VAL A 14 -11.07 -4.91 -8.64
CA VAL A 14 -11.12 -4.88 -10.10
C VAL A 14 -9.99 -5.77 -10.60
N ALA A 15 -10.33 -7.03 -10.84
CA ALA A 15 -9.57 -7.93 -11.70
C ALA A 15 -9.74 -7.47 -13.15
N THR A 16 -9.22 -6.30 -13.48
CA THR A 16 -8.84 -6.04 -14.87
C THR A 16 -7.51 -6.72 -15.03
N ALA A 17 -7.51 -7.78 -15.83
CA ALA A 17 -6.30 -8.35 -16.38
C ALA A 17 -5.51 -7.21 -17.03
N VAL A 18 -4.60 -6.59 -16.27
CA VAL A 18 -3.50 -5.85 -16.84
C VAL A 18 -2.73 -6.94 -17.56
N VAL A 19 -2.94 -6.99 -18.87
CA VAL A 19 -2.10 -7.76 -19.78
C VAL A 19 -0.74 -7.06 -19.71
N VAL A 20 0.01 -7.33 -18.64
CA VAL A 20 1.38 -6.88 -18.51
C VAL A 20 2.08 -7.42 -19.74
N THR A 21 2.54 -6.46 -20.55
CA THR A 21 3.20 -6.68 -21.82
C THR A 21 4.17 -7.84 -21.70
N SER A 22 4.09 -8.78 -22.64
CA SER A 22 4.97 -9.92 -22.81
C SER A 22 6.42 -9.47 -23.06
N CYS A 23 7.11 -8.97 -22.04
CA CYS A 23 8.55 -8.83 -22.06
C CYS A 23 9.15 -10.14 -21.52
N GLY A 24 9.11 -11.18 -22.36
CA GLY A 24 9.67 -12.50 -22.10
C GLY A 24 8.75 -13.39 -21.28
N LYS A 25 8.63 -14.67 -21.65
CA LYS A 25 8.06 -15.69 -20.77
C LYS A 25 8.80 -15.62 -19.44
N ASN A 26 8.14 -15.26 -18.33
CA ASN A 26 8.75 -15.28 -17.00
C ASN A 26 9.28 -16.69 -16.73
N ALA A 27 10.61 -16.86 -16.80
CA ALA A 27 11.22 -18.19 -16.79
C ALA A 27 11.10 -18.82 -15.40
N THR A 28 11.13 -17.99 -14.35
CA THR A 28 11.07 -18.40 -12.94
C THR A 28 9.94 -17.69 -12.19
N PRO A 29 9.49 -18.24 -11.04
CA PRO A 29 8.61 -17.52 -10.12
C PRO A 29 9.16 -16.17 -9.69
N SER A 30 10.46 -16.06 -9.42
CA SER A 30 11.13 -14.81 -9.07
C SER A 30 11.02 -13.78 -10.17
N ASP A 31 11.22 -14.15 -11.45
CA ASP A 31 11.05 -13.23 -12.58
C ASP A 31 9.63 -12.66 -12.63
N ALA A 32 8.62 -13.52 -12.40
CA ALA A 32 7.23 -13.09 -12.37
C ALA A 32 6.95 -12.11 -11.21
N VAL A 33 7.52 -12.35 -10.02
CA VAL A 33 7.39 -11.43 -8.89
C VAL A 33 8.11 -10.12 -9.15
N GLU A 34 9.31 -10.15 -9.73
CA GLU A 34 10.02 -8.93 -10.11
C GLU A 34 9.28 -8.10 -11.15
N ALA A 35 8.66 -8.76 -12.14
CA ALA A 35 7.86 -8.09 -13.16
C ALA A 35 6.68 -7.33 -12.53
N GLU A 36 5.97 -7.94 -11.58
CA GLU A 36 4.87 -7.28 -10.85
C GLU A 36 5.38 -6.11 -9.99
N LEU A 37 6.48 -6.28 -9.26
CA LEU A 37 7.04 -5.20 -8.43
C LEU A 37 7.52 -4.01 -9.29
N LYS A 38 8.21 -4.27 -10.41
CA LYS A 38 8.58 -3.24 -11.40
C LYS A 38 7.35 -2.60 -12.03
N GLY A 39 6.30 -3.38 -12.28
CA GLY A 39 5.00 -2.90 -12.74
C GLY A 39 4.44 -1.86 -11.78
N ILE A 40 4.40 -2.16 -10.48
CA ILE A 40 3.95 -1.21 -9.45
C ILE A 40 4.82 0.06 -9.45
N GLN A 41 6.15 -0.06 -9.54
CA GLN A 41 7.06 1.09 -9.57
C GLN A 41 6.86 2.01 -10.79
N THR A 42 6.33 1.48 -11.90
CA THR A 42 6.25 2.19 -13.19
C THR A 42 4.82 2.47 -13.64
N GLU A 43 3.81 1.99 -12.91
CA GLU A 43 2.40 2.23 -13.22
C GLU A 43 2.09 3.73 -13.23
N GLU A 44 1.29 4.15 -14.20
CA GLU A 44 0.86 5.55 -14.29
C GLU A 44 0.02 5.92 -13.06
N ILE A 45 0.33 7.05 -12.41
CA ILE A 45 -0.40 7.52 -11.22
C ILE A 45 -1.92 7.61 -11.48
N LYS A 46 -2.33 7.95 -12.69
CA LYS A 46 -3.76 8.01 -13.06
C LYS A 46 -4.46 6.64 -12.98
N ASP A 47 -3.73 5.56 -13.24
CA ASP A 47 -4.25 4.19 -13.23
C ASP A 47 -4.21 3.65 -11.80
N LEU A 48 -3.13 3.95 -11.05
CA LEU A 48 -3.10 3.73 -9.60
C LEU A 48 -4.25 4.45 -8.86
N LYS A 49 -4.62 5.67 -9.26
CA LYS A 49 -5.78 6.38 -8.69
C LYS A 49 -7.11 5.67 -8.94
N LYS A 50 -7.24 4.92 -10.04
CA LYS A 50 -8.43 4.12 -10.33
C LYS A 50 -8.45 2.84 -9.49
N SER A 51 -7.29 2.19 -9.35
CA SER A 51 -7.12 0.94 -8.59
C SER A 51 -7.14 1.17 -7.08
N MET A 52 -6.67 2.34 -6.62
CA MET A 52 -6.67 2.81 -5.24
C MET A 52 -7.45 4.13 -5.16
N PRO A 53 -8.79 4.09 -5.29
CA PRO A 53 -9.59 5.29 -5.20
C PRO A 53 -9.54 5.83 -3.77
N ASN A 54 -9.27 7.12 -3.63
CA ASN A 54 -9.45 7.80 -2.35
C ASN A 54 -10.90 8.29 -2.25
N SER A 55 -11.46 8.30 -1.03
CA SER A 55 -12.75 8.92 -0.73
C SER A 55 -12.60 10.36 -0.23
N LEU A 56 -11.46 11.01 -0.51
CA LEU A 56 -11.16 12.35 -0.03
C LEU A 56 -11.81 13.38 -0.93
N ASP A 57 -11.93 14.60 -0.42
CA ASP A 57 -12.32 15.74 -1.24
C ASP A 57 -11.30 15.97 -2.36
N SER A 58 -11.78 16.43 -3.53
CA SER A 58 -10.94 16.64 -4.72
C SER A 58 -9.82 17.66 -4.50
N SER A 59 -9.94 18.54 -3.48
CA SER A 59 -8.86 19.44 -3.05
C SER A 59 -7.58 18.72 -2.58
N TYR A 60 -7.65 17.42 -2.27
CA TYR A 60 -6.49 16.60 -1.89
C TYR A 60 -5.96 15.72 -3.03
N ASP A 61 -6.49 15.83 -4.25
CA ASP A 61 -6.12 14.95 -5.36
C ASP A 61 -4.61 15.01 -5.71
N LYS A 62 -4.00 16.18 -5.52
CA LYS A 62 -2.55 16.36 -5.67
C LYS A 62 -1.78 15.59 -4.58
N GLN A 63 -2.15 15.79 -3.31
CA GLN A 63 -1.50 15.13 -2.17
C GLN A 63 -1.66 13.62 -2.23
N TRP A 64 -2.83 13.13 -2.69
CA TRP A 64 -3.06 11.72 -2.95
C TRP A 64 -2.13 11.19 -4.04
N GLY A 65 -2.00 11.90 -5.17
CA GLY A 65 -1.06 11.54 -6.23
C GLY A 65 0.40 11.54 -5.76
N ASP A 66 0.79 12.50 -4.93
CA ASP A 66 2.15 12.56 -4.37
C ASP A 66 2.40 11.44 -3.35
N PHE A 67 1.38 11.00 -2.61
CA PHE A 67 1.48 9.83 -1.74
C PHE A 67 1.63 8.54 -2.55
N LEU A 68 0.85 8.36 -3.63
CA LEU A 68 0.99 7.21 -4.53
C LEU A 68 2.40 7.14 -5.13
N LYS A 69 3.00 8.26 -5.53
CA LYS A 69 4.41 8.30 -5.96
C LYS A 69 5.37 7.81 -4.88
N LYS A 70 5.16 8.18 -3.62
CA LYS A 70 5.99 7.68 -2.52
C LYS A 70 5.77 6.18 -2.24
N ILE A 71 4.56 5.65 -2.49
CA ILE A 71 4.30 4.21 -2.43
C ILE A 71 5.08 3.48 -3.54
N GLN A 72 5.14 4.04 -4.76
CA GLN A 72 5.92 3.48 -5.86
C GLN A 72 7.44 3.53 -5.63
N ASP A 73 7.90 4.51 -4.85
CA ASP A 73 9.32 4.65 -4.48
C ASP A 73 9.71 3.71 -3.31
N PHE A 74 9.56 2.41 -3.53
CA PHE A 74 10.03 1.36 -2.62
C PHE A 74 11.23 0.63 -3.23
N ASP A 75 12.07 0.07 -2.36
CA ASP A 75 13.14 -0.84 -2.75
C ASP A 75 12.72 -2.28 -2.42
N TYR A 76 13.21 -3.24 -3.19
CA TYR A 76 12.94 -4.65 -2.92
C TYR A 76 14.15 -5.55 -3.15
N LYS A 77 14.17 -6.68 -2.45
CA LYS A 77 15.18 -7.74 -2.63
C LYS A 77 14.52 -9.11 -2.59
N VAL A 78 14.68 -9.89 -3.66
CA VAL A 78 14.31 -11.31 -3.67
C VAL A 78 15.29 -12.07 -2.76
N LYS A 79 14.78 -12.81 -1.77
CA LYS A 79 15.57 -13.56 -0.79
C LYS A 79 15.63 -15.04 -1.11
N ASN A 80 14.48 -15.65 -1.36
CA ASN A 80 14.35 -17.09 -1.47
C ASN A 80 13.19 -17.47 -2.38
N GLU A 81 13.37 -18.54 -3.14
CA GLU A 81 12.37 -19.17 -3.99
C GLU A 81 12.25 -20.65 -3.62
N LYS A 82 11.02 -21.15 -3.46
CA LYS A 82 10.74 -22.58 -3.27
C LYS A 82 9.77 -23.05 -4.33
N VAL A 83 10.20 -23.99 -5.17
CA VAL A 83 9.36 -24.56 -6.24
C VAL A 83 8.93 -25.97 -5.89
N SER A 84 7.64 -26.25 -6.08
CA SER A 84 7.04 -27.58 -5.92
C SER A 84 6.04 -27.84 -7.05
N GLY A 85 6.53 -28.40 -8.16
CA GLY A 85 5.73 -28.66 -9.35
C GLY A 85 5.21 -27.35 -9.98
N LYS A 86 3.88 -27.21 -10.08
CA LYS A 86 3.20 -26.01 -10.62
C LYS A 86 2.96 -24.91 -9.57
N LYS A 87 3.51 -25.03 -8.36
CA LYS A 87 3.39 -24.01 -7.30
C LYS A 87 4.77 -23.56 -6.86
N ALA A 88 4.88 -22.29 -6.46
CA ALA A 88 6.08 -21.78 -5.84
C ALA A 88 5.76 -20.70 -4.80
N THR A 89 6.71 -20.43 -3.91
CA THR A 89 6.69 -19.26 -3.04
C THR A 89 7.98 -18.47 -3.22
N VAL A 90 7.85 -17.15 -3.31
CA VAL A 90 8.97 -16.21 -3.40
C VAL A 90 8.91 -15.30 -2.19
N THR A 91 9.99 -15.24 -1.42
CA THR A 91 10.12 -14.29 -0.31
C THR A 91 10.85 -13.06 -0.81
N VAL A 92 10.21 -11.90 -0.67
CA VAL A 92 10.78 -10.59 -1.01
C VAL A 92 10.86 -9.73 0.24
N THR A 93 11.97 -9.02 0.40
CA THR A 93 12.05 -7.93 1.38
C THR A 93 11.63 -6.65 0.70
N ILE A 94 10.64 -5.96 1.25
CA ILE A 94 10.26 -4.60 0.85
C ILE A 94 10.88 -3.61 1.83
N THR A 95 11.48 -2.55 1.32
CA THR A 95 11.95 -1.40 2.11
C THR A 95 11.32 -0.13 1.58
N THR A 96 10.60 0.60 2.44
CA THR A 96 9.87 1.81 2.05
C THR A 96 9.77 2.79 3.23
N TYR A 97 9.11 3.91 3.00
CA TYR A 97 8.81 4.93 4.00
C TYR A 97 7.91 4.37 5.11
N ASP A 98 8.19 4.75 6.36
CA ASP A 98 7.40 4.32 7.52
C ASP A 98 6.11 5.14 7.65
N PHE A 99 5.18 4.90 6.74
CA PHE A 99 3.88 5.57 6.76
C PHE A 99 3.00 5.12 7.93
N GLY A 100 3.21 3.92 8.46
CA GLY A 100 2.54 3.45 9.67
C GLY A 100 2.87 4.33 10.87
N GLN A 101 4.14 4.64 11.10
CA GLN A 101 4.54 5.55 12.18
C GLN A 101 4.07 6.99 11.92
N ALA A 102 4.07 7.45 10.66
CA ALA A 102 3.52 8.77 10.31
C ALA A 102 2.01 8.86 10.60
N TYR A 103 1.26 7.79 10.31
CA TYR A 103 -0.16 7.68 10.63
C TYR A 103 -0.38 7.70 12.15
N GLN A 104 0.36 6.88 12.91
CA GLN A 104 0.29 6.87 14.37
C GLN A 104 0.55 8.26 14.96
N SER A 105 1.61 8.93 14.50
CA SER A 105 1.98 10.27 14.98
C SER A 105 0.88 11.30 14.68
N THR A 106 0.23 11.18 13.52
CA THR A 106 -0.93 12.01 13.15
C THR A 106 -2.10 11.77 14.11
N TYR A 107 -2.43 10.51 14.38
CA TYR A 107 -3.48 10.14 15.31
C TYR A 107 -3.21 10.68 16.72
N ASP A 108 -2.00 10.45 17.25
CA ASP A 108 -1.60 10.89 18.59
C ASP A 108 -1.70 12.42 18.73
N GLN A 109 -1.28 13.15 17.69
CA GLN A 109 -1.39 14.60 17.65
C GLN A 109 -2.85 15.06 17.68
N ILE A 110 -3.73 14.49 16.86
CA ILE A 110 -5.16 14.83 16.85
C ILE A 110 -5.79 14.59 18.23
N VAL A 111 -5.47 13.46 18.87
CA VAL A 111 -5.95 13.13 20.22
C VAL A 111 -5.45 14.15 21.25
N ASN A 112 -4.18 14.56 21.17
CA ASN A 112 -3.61 15.55 22.08
C ASN A 112 -4.19 16.95 21.87
N ASP A 113 -4.43 17.35 20.62
CA ASP A 113 -5.04 18.63 20.27
C ASP A 113 -6.49 18.70 20.73
N ALA A 114 -7.22 17.59 20.65
CA ALA A 114 -8.58 17.48 21.20
C ALA A 114 -8.56 17.61 22.73
N LYS A 115 -7.66 16.89 23.43
CA LYS A 115 -7.56 16.91 24.89
C LYS A 115 -7.13 18.26 25.45
N SER A 116 -6.25 18.97 24.75
CA SER A 116 -5.75 20.30 25.15
C SER A 116 -6.75 21.43 24.88
N GLY A 117 -7.84 21.16 24.17
CA GLY A 117 -8.79 22.19 23.73
C GLY A 117 -8.30 23.03 22.54
N SER A 118 -7.21 22.60 21.88
CA SER A 118 -6.70 23.25 20.67
C SER A 118 -7.65 23.09 19.48
N LEU A 119 -8.44 22.01 19.46
CA LEU A 119 -9.57 21.83 18.54
C LEU A 119 -10.83 22.44 19.17
N THR A 120 -11.31 23.52 18.59
CA THR A 120 -12.49 24.27 19.08
C THR A 120 -13.72 23.99 18.20
N SER A 121 -14.88 24.51 18.57
CA SER A 121 -16.11 24.37 17.77
C SER A 121 -16.04 25.04 16.40
N SER A 122 -15.13 25.99 16.19
CA SER A 122 -14.90 26.63 14.88
C SER A 122 -13.89 25.89 14.01
N THR A 123 -13.22 24.86 14.54
CA THR A 123 -12.23 24.09 13.79
C THR A 123 -12.93 23.14 12.81
N ASP A 124 -12.58 23.23 11.52
CA ASP A 124 -12.90 22.17 10.57
C ASP A 124 -11.99 20.96 10.84
N VAL A 125 -12.49 20.03 11.67
CA VAL A 125 -11.76 18.84 12.10
C VAL A 125 -11.39 17.94 10.93
N THR A 126 -12.22 17.89 9.87
CA THR A 126 -11.95 17.05 8.69
C THR A 126 -10.76 17.60 7.93
N LYS A 127 -10.80 18.90 7.63
CA LYS A 127 -9.69 19.58 6.97
C LYS A 127 -8.40 19.50 7.79
N TYR A 128 -8.50 19.78 9.10
CA TYR A 128 -7.37 19.67 10.02
C TYR A 128 -6.70 18.28 9.96
N THR A 129 -7.53 17.24 10.04
CA THR A 129 -7.06 15.84 10.02
C THR A 129 -6.36 15.51 8.72
N TYR A 130 -6.92 15.87 7.56
CA TYR A 130 -6.33 15.56 6.26
C TYR A 130 -5.06 16.38 5.98
N ASP A 131 -5.05 17.67 6.32
CA ASP A 131 -3.85 18.51 6.19
C ASP A 131 -2.71 17.94 7.03
N LEU A 132 -2.99 17.54 8.28
CA LEU A 132 -1.98 16.97 9.16
C LEU A 132 -1.51 15.59 8.68
N LEU A 133 -2.43 14.74 8.23
CA LEU A 133 -2.12 13.42 7.70
C LEU A 133 -1.17 13.51 6.50
N PHE A 134 -1.51 14.34 5.50
CA PHE A 134 -0.66 14.49 4.32
C PHE A 134 0.65 15.20 4.64
N LYS A 135 0.65 16.18 5.54
CA LYS A 135 1.89 16.81 6.03
C LYS A 135 2.84 15.75 6.60
N ASN A 136 2.34 14.85 7.45
CA ASN A 136 3.17 13.86 8.11
C ASN A 136 3.61 12.74 7.16
N ILE A 137 2.71 12.21 6.33
CA ILE A 137 3.03 11.14 5.37
C ILE A 137 4.00 11.62 4.28
N LEU A 138 3.74 12.78 3.67
CA LEU A 138 4.63 13.35 2.64
C LEU A 138 5.93 13.91 3.25
N GLY A 139 5.92 14.17 4.56
CA GLY A 139 7.07 14.58 5.35
C GLY A 139 8.11 13.49 5.57
N VAL A 140 7.75 12.20 5.47
CA VAL A 140 8.69 11.08 5.69
C VAL A 140 9.77 11.07 4.61
N LYS A 141 11.04 11.22 5.02
CA LYS A 141 12.19 11.30 4.10
C LYS A 141 12.97 10.00 3.94
N ASP A 142 12.99 9.17 4.97
CA ASP A 142 13.81 7.95 4.99
C ASP A 142 12.95 6.70 4.80
N LYS A 143 13.44 5.77 3.97
CA LYS A 143 12.85 4.42 3.84
C LYS A 143 13.33 3.52 4.99
N LYS A 144 12.69 3.64 6.15
CA LYS A 144 13.05 2.92 7.40
C LYS A 144 12.19 1.71 7.70
N TYR A 145 11.06 1.55 7.01
CA TYR A 145 10.21 0.39 7.19
C TYR A 145 10.70 -0.75 6.30
N THR A 146 10.96 -1.92 6.90
CA THR A 146 11.37 -3.13 6.18
C THR A 146 10.49 -4.31 6.58
N LYS A 147 10.01 -5.08 5.60
CA LYS A 147 9.18 -6.27 5.83
C LYS A 147 9.48 -7.36 4.82
N ASP A 148 9.62 -8.59 5.30
CA ASP A 148 9.61 -9.77 4.44
C ASP A 148 8.17 -10.18 4.13
N VAL A 149 7.89 -10.36 2.84
CA VAL A 149 6.58 -10.76 2.32
C VAL A 149 6.76 -12.03 1.49
N VAL A 150 5.85 -12.97 1.67
CA VAL A 150 5.78 -14.19 0.85
C VAL A 150 4.73 -13.99 -0.23
N ILE A 151 5.15 -14.11 -1.48
CA ILE A 151 4.31 -14.09 -2.68
C ILE A 151 4.11 -15.52 -3.16
N ASN A 152 2.87 -15.90 -3.43
CA ASN A 152 2.55 -17.22 -3.97
C ASN A 152 2.51 -17.15 -5.49
N CYS A 153 3.10 -18.16 -6.13
CA CYS A 153 3.15 -18.27 -7.58
C CYS A 153 2.53 -19.58 -8.06
N LYS A 154 1.88 -19.54 -9.23
CA LYS A 154 1.31 -20.71 -9.89
C LYS A 154 1.74 -20.75 -11.35
N LYS A 155 2.16 -21.92 -11.82
CA LYS A 155 2.47 -22.15 -13.23
C LYS A 155 1.18 -22.52 -13.98
N ASN A 156 0.87 -21.78 -15.04
CA ASN A 156 -0.23 -22.09 -15.94
C ASN A 156 0.15 -23.23 -16.91
N ASP A 157 -0.78 -23.65 -17.76
CA ASP A 157 -0.57 -24.77 -18.69
C ASP A 157 0.35 -24.40 -19.87
N ASP A 158 0.47 -23.11 -20.18
CA ASP A 158 1.43 -22.55 -21.15
C ASP A 158 2.87 -22.45 -20.59
N GLY A 159 3.04 -22.80 -19.32
CA GLY A 159 4.32 -22.83 -18.63
C GLY A 159 4.77 -21.49 -18.06
N GLU A 160 3.89 -20.50 -17.99
CA GLU A 160 4.15 -19.18 -17.43
C GLU A 160 3.78 -19.12 -15.94
N TRP A 161 4.55 -18.34 -15.17
CA TRP A 161 4.27 -18.10 -13.76
C TRP A 161 3.38 -16.88 -13.57
N THR A 162 2.28 -17.07 -12.86
CA THR A 162 1.44 -15.99 -12.32
C THR A 162 1.65 -15.86 -10.82
N THR A 163 1.35 -14.68 -10.27
CA THR A 163 1.58 -14.38 -8.84
C THR A 163 0.29 -13.89 -8.17
N ASP A 164 0.25 -13.95 -6.85
CA ASP A 164 -0.82 -13.33 -6.06
C ASP A 164 -0.52 -11.87 -5.67
N ALA A 165 0.56 -11.26 -6.17
CA ALA A 165 1.08 -9.96 -5.73
C ALA A 165 -0.01 -8.86 -5.67
N GLN A 166 -0.84 -8.75 -6.71
CA GLN A 166 -1.91 -7.74 -6.80
C GLN A 166 -3.01 -7.90 -5.74
N THR A 167 -3.18 -9.09 -5.18
CA THR A 167 -4.19 -9.41 -4.16
C THR A 167 -3.58 -9.72 -2.79
N ASN A 168 -2.25 -9.69 -2.69
CA ASN A 168 -1.52 -10.06 -1.50
C ASN A 168 -1.55 -8.90 -0.48
N GLN A 169 -2.41 -9.04 0.54
CA GLN A 169 -2.58 -8.00 1.57
C GLN A 169 -1.29 -7.69 2.34
N ASN A 170 -0.40 -8.67 2.51
CA ASN A 170 0.88 -8.44 3.17
C ASN A 170 1.80 -7.59 2.30
N LEU A 171 1.78 -7.80 0.98
CA LEU A 171 2.51 -6.93 0.04
C LEU A 171 1.93 -5.51 0.08
N LEU A 172 0.61 -5.37 -0.03
CA LEU A 172 -0.06 -4.07 0.02
C LEU A 172 0.27 -3.31 1.32
N ASN A 173 0.17 -3.96 2.48
CA ASN A 173 0.55 -3.34 3.76
C ASN A 173 2.05 -3.00 3.82
N ALA A 174 2.92 -3.85 3.26
CA ALA A 174 4.35 -3.58 3.23
C ALA A 174 4.70 -2.36 2.35
N LEU A 175 4.07 -2.21 1.19
CA LEU A 175 4.21 -1.05 0.31
C LEU A 175 3.66 0.23 0.96
N MET A 176 2.60 0.10 1.76
CA MET A 176 2.04 1.18 2.59
C MET A 176 2.79 1.37 3.92
N GLY A 177 4.01 0.85 4.08
CA GLY A 177 4.85 1.12 5.25
C GLY A 177 4.21 0.69 6.57
N GLY A 178 3.42 -0.38 6.58
CA GLY A 178 2.73 -0.89 7.77
C GLY A 178 1.48 -0.11 8.17
N MET A 179 1.01 0.84 7.36
CA MET A 179 -0.12 1.70 7.71
C MET A 179 -1.43 0.93 7.96
N VAL A 180 -1.71 -0.14 7.20
CA VAL A 180 -2.95 -0.92 7.35
C VAL A 180 -3.00 -1.59 8.72
N GLU A 181 -1.88 -2.18 9.15
CA GLU A 181 -1.74 -2.77 10.49
C GLU A 181 -1.92 -1.73 11.59
N LYS A 182 -1.34 -0.52 11.43
CA LYS A 182 -1.48 0.56 12.41
C LYS A 182 -2.92 1.09 12.51
N ILE A 183 -3.61 1.27 11.39
CA ILE A 183 -5.03 1.65 11.35
C ILE A 183 -5.87 0.62 12.11
N ALA A 184 -5.65 -0.67 11.85
CA ALA A 184 -6.38 -1.75 12.51
C ALA A 184 -6.14 -1.76 14.02
N ALA A 185 -4.88 -1.59 14.45
CA ALA A 185 -4.52 -1.54 15.86
C ALA A 185 -5.20 -0.37 16.60
N ILE A 186 -5.20 0.83 16.02
CA ILE A 186 -5.86 2.01 16.59
C ILE A 186 -7.38 1.82 16.63
N SER A 187 -7.98 1.30 15.56
CA SER A 187 -9.43 1.11 15.47
C SER A 187 -9.94 0.08 16.48
N GLY A 188 -9.12 -0.89 16.87
CA GLY A 188 -9.46 -1.88 17.91
C GLY A 188 -9.33 -1.36 19.35
N GLN A 189 -8.83 -0.13 19.56
CA GLN A 189 -8.74 0.51 20.88
C GLN A 189 -9.97 1.37 21.22
N GLN A 190 -10.89 1.58 20.27
CA GLN A 190 -12.14 2.34 20.43
C GLN A 190 -13.32 1.40 20.65
#